data_AF-A0A7S1IFH2-F1
#
_entry.id   AF-A0A7S1IFH2-F1
#
_cell.length_a   1.000
_cell.length_b   1.000
_cell.length_c   1.000
_cell.angle_alpha   90.00
_cell.angle_beta   90.00
_cell.angle_gamma   90.00
#
_symmetry.space_group_name_H-M   'P 1'
#
loop_
_entity.id
_entity.type
_entity.pdbx_description
1 polymer ?
#
loop_
_entity_poly.entity_id
_entity_poly.type
_entity_poly.pdbx_seq_one_letter_code
_entity_poly.pdbx_strand_id
1 'polypeptide(L)'
;VSDMLQCTHTVSRAAITEFCRTVGNYSSSHVDRGQPVLSAPMDFAIVVAWQAIIRAIFPKCVDGDLFQLVHLSNGYRLYDGCRGLQEGDTIHTKASISGLTITGNNMKVEVQGELERDGEPIMSVRSAFLYRNTAPYDFAFERTIDPLTQVTVQDRKDVTVLLSKAWIHWVDADVVAPGVVLTFHTRTMTKYRSAKVLAHVQTTGSITYETDTKEIIEVGRVDFEAEDIAGNPVLDFLRRRGAPIEDQHPLPNGGYSLTPDQEMLSSLSTAPQTNSAYAQVSGDLNPIHVSPYFAALADLPDTIVHGMWTSAAVRTFVVQYAAGNQPNRVRRYNVNFVGMVLPGDRLETKLQHIAMKNGRAVIKVRTSNAAGAVVLEGTAEVDPNPCAYVFTGQGSQTQGMGMELYDTSPTARAIWDRADRHFQSTYGFEISHIVRHNPKTKTIHFGGRVGGQIRANYMKLVYKEVQPDGTSSLKRLFPSIHEGTQFYTFEHVEGLLSATQFT
;
A
#
# COMPACT_ATOMS: atom_id res chain seq x y z
N VAL A 1 12.39 -23.94 14.63
CA VAL A 1 12.09 -22.75 15.46
C VAL A 1 10.57 -22.68 15.60
N SER A 2 9.99 -23.42 16.54
CA SER A 2 8.54 -23.69 16.64
C SER A 2 7.91 -23.19 17.95
N ASP A 3 8.63 -22.39 18.73
CA ASP A 3 8.02 -21.72 19.87
C ASP A 3 7.50 -20.38 19.37
N MET A 4 6.23 -20.35 18.97
CA MET A 4 5.52 -19.09 18.76
C MET A 4 5.57 -18.32 20.09
N LEU A 5 6.18 -17.14 20.08
CA LEU A 5 6.33 -16.35 21.28
C LEU A 5 5.08 -15.51 21.45
N GLN A 6 4.35 -15.77 22.53
CA GLN A 6 3.03 -15.18 22.76
C GLN A 6 2.97 -14.43 24.08
N CYS A 7 2.19 -13.36 24.09
CA CYS A 7 1.80 -12.67 25.32
C CYS A 7 0.37 -12.13 25.19
N THR A 8 -0.28 -11.94 26.34
CA THR A 8 -1.60 -11.32 26.44
C THR A 8 -1.48 -10.07 27.29
N HIS A 9 -2.09 -8.97 26.85
CA HIS A 9 -2.09 -7.71 27.58
C HIS A 9 -3.48 -7.09 27.55
N THR A 10 -3.96 -6.64 28.73
CA THR A 10 -5.20 -5.87 28.84
C THR A 10 -4.86 -4.39 28.92
N VAL A 11 -5.34 -3.62 27.95
CA VAL A 11 -5.07 -2.19 27.85
C VAL A 11 -5.84 -1.46 28.95
N SER A 12 -5.12 -0.74 29.83
CA SER A 12 -5.74 0.06 30.89
C SER A 12 -5.60 1.56 30.62
N ARG A 13 -6.60 2.35 31.05
CA ARG A 13 -6.57 3.81 30.97
C ARG A 13 -5.38 4.43 31.69
N ALA A 14 -5.00 3.88 32.84
CA ALA A 14 -3.82 4.33 33.57
C ALA A 14 -2.54 4.16 32.74
N ALA A 15 -2.37 2.99 32.09
CA ALA A 15 -1.21 2.72 31.24
C ALA A 15 -1.19 3.62 29.99
N ILE A 16 -2.34 3.85 29.35
CA ILE A 16 -2.44 4.78 28.21
C ILE A 16 -2.03 6.19 28.65
N THR A 17 -2.60 6.67 29.74
CA THR A 17 -2.38 8.05 30.23
C THR A 17 -0.91 8.28 30.56
N GLU A 18 -0.29 7.35 31.28
CA GLU A 18 1.11 7.46 31.68
C GLU A 18 2.07 7.33 30.49
N PHE A 19 1.78 6.44 29.54
CA PHE A 19 2.53 6.35 28.29
C PHE A 19 2.46 7.66 27.49
N CYS A 20 1.27 8.18 27.26
CA CYS A 20 1.06 9.43 26.50
C CYS A 20 1.75 10.63 27.15
N ARG A 21 1.69 10.73 28.48
CA ARG A 21 2.42 11.75 29.26
C ARG A 21 3.93 11.64 29.04
N THR A 22 4.46 10.42 29.04
CA THR A 22 5.90 10.14 28.90
C THR A 22 6.44 10.45 27.51
N VAL A 23 5.66 10.19 26.45
CA VAL A 23 6.07 10.48 25.06
C VAL A 23 5.64 11.87 24.58
N GLY A 24 5.00 12.68 25.43
CA GLY A 24 4.53 14.02 25.09
C GLY A 24 3.37 14.04 24.09
N ASN A 25 2.54 12.99 24.06
CA ASN A 25 1.39 12.91 23.17
C ASN A 25 0.11 13.42 23.85
N TYR A 26 -0.27 14.66 23.52
CA TYR A 26 -1.43 15.35 24.10
C TYR A 26 -2.65 15.39 23.18
N SER A 27 -2.74 14.50 22.19
CA SER A 27 -3.92 14.39 21.34
C SER A 27 -5.19 14.17 22.19
N SER A 28 -6.28 14.86 21.85
CA SER A 28 -7.55 14.77 22.58
C SER A 28 -8.13 13.36 22.62
N SER A 29 -7.76 12.49 21.67
CA SER A 29 -8.18 11.09 21.65
C SER A 29 -7.49 10.22 22.71
N HIS A 30 -6.35 10.66 23.26
CA HIS A 30 -5.49 9.89 24.16
C HIS A 30 -5.35 10.49 25.56
N VAL A 31 -5.77 11.74 25.74
CA VAL A 31 -5.81 12.42 27.04
C VAL A 31 -7.16 12.16 27.69
N ASP A 32 -7.16 11.73 28.95
CA ASP A 32 -8.38 11.55 29.71
C ASP A 32 -9.08 12.91 29.98
N ARG A 33 -10.28 13.06 29.43
CA ARG A 33 -11.18 14.20 29.66
C ARG A 33 -12.54 13.74 30.19
N GLY A 34 -12.60 12.54 30.78
CA GLY A 34 -13.83 11.91 31.25
C GLY A 34 -14.62 11.15 30.18
N GLN A 35 -14.03 10.88 29.00
CA GLN A 35 -14.69 10.08 27.96
C GLN A 35 -14.93 8.62 28.41
N PRO A 36 -16.01 7.97 27.95
CA PRO A 36 -16.34 6.59 28.34
C PRO A 36 -15.25 5.57 28.02
N VAL A 37 -14.59 5.72 26.87
CA VAL A 37 -13.52 4.81 26.41
C VAL A 37 -12.33 5.65 25.95
N LEU A 38 -11.16 5.39 26.54
CA LEU A 38 -9.92 6.04 26.15
C LEU A 38 -9.26 5.27 24.99
N SER A 39 -8.88 5.95 23.91
CA SER A 39 -8.12 5.32 22.82
C SER A 39 -6.62 5.40 23.12
N ALA A 40 -5.89 4.31 22.86
CA ALA A 40 -4.44 4.31 22.96
C ALA A 40 -3.80 4.75 21.62
N PRO A 41 -2.64 5.43 21.64
CA PRO A 41 -1.91 5.70 20.42
C PRO A 41 -1.41 4.40 19.78
N MET A 42 -1.23 4.38 18.46
CA MET A 42 -0.63 3.24 17.74
C MET A 42 0.72 2.83 18.34
N ASP A 43 1.49 3.79 18.83
CA ASP A 43 2.79 3.56 19.48
C ASP A 43 2.68 2.67 20.72
N PHE A 44 1.51 2.61 21.37
CA PHE A 44 1.25 1.72 22.50
C PHE A 44 1.29 0.23 22.10
N ALA A 45 1.20 -0.08 20.80
CA ALA A 45 1.33 -1.44 20.30
C ALA A 45 2.67 -2.07 20.66
N ILE A 46 3.76 -1.30 20.73
CA ILE A 46 5.05 -1.86 21.16
C ILE A 46 4.98 -2.30 22.62
N VAL A 47 4.30 -1.56 23.51
CA VAL A 47 4.16 -1.90 24.94
C VAL A 47 3.39 -3.22 25.08
N VAL A 48 2.31 -3.37 24.32
CA VAL A 48 1.49 -4.58 24.28
C VAL A 48 2.26 -5.77 23.74
N ALA A 49 3.07 -5.55 22.69
CA ALA A 49 3.78 -6.61 21.98
C ALA A 49 5.18 -6.92 22.55
N TRP A 50 5.71 -6.07 23.43
CA TRP A 50 7.14 -6.07 23.79
C TRP A 50 7.63 -7.42 24.28
N GLN A 51 6.88 -8.06 25.18
CA GLN A 51 7.28 -9.36 25.75
C GLN A 51 7.38 -10.46 24.68
N ALA A 52 6.50 -10.47 23.67
CA ALA A 52 6.57 -11.43 22.58
C ALA A 52 7.73 -11.11 21.64
N ILE A 53 7.90 -9.83 21.27
CA ILE A 53 8.96 -9.38 20.34
C ILE A 53 10.35 -9.60 20.92
N ILE A 54 10.59 -9.19 22.18
CA ILE A 54 11.91 -9.28 22.78
C ILE A 54 12.34 -10.74 23.00
N ARG A 55 11.40 -11.65 23.30
CA ARG A 55 11.72 -13.07 23.40
C ARG A 55 12.21 -13.66 22.06
N ALA A 56 11.87 -13.03 20.93
CA ALA A 56 12.20 -13.54 19.59
C ALA A 56 13.67 -13.38 19.23
N ILE A 57 14.42 -12.59 19.99
CA ILE A 57 15.85 -12.35 19.77
C ILE A 57 16.76 -13.12 20.73
N PHE A 58 16.20 -13.95 21.63
CA PHE A 58 16.95 -14.85 22.52
C PHE A 58 17.13 -16.32 22.07
N PRO A 59 16.47 -16.87 21.02
CA PRO A 59 16.72 -18.25 20.63
C PRO A 59 18.19 -18.51 20.29
N LYS A 60 18.67 -19.76 20.48
CA LYS A 60 20.05 -20.15 20.16
C LYS A 60 20.50 -19.87 18.72
N CYS A 61 19.56 -19.75 17.78
CA CYS A 61 19.87 -19.37 16.40
C CYS A 61 20.26 -17.89 16.25
N VAL A 62 20.07 -17.09 17.30
CA VAL A 62 20.45 -15.69 17.45
C VAL A 62 21.49 -15.62 18.58
N ASP A 63 22.70 -16.11 18.31
CA ASP A 63 23.80 -16.10 19.27
C ASP A 63 24.70 -14.87 19.03
N GLY A 64 24.26 -13.73 19.56
CA GLY A 64 24.98 -12.46 19.43
C GLY A 64 25.05 -11.69 20.73
N ASP A 65 26.06 -10.85 20.86
CA ASP A 65 26.24 -10.00 22.05
C ASP A 65 25.12 -8.95 22.14
N LEU A 66 24.27 -9.11 23.16
CA LEU A 66 23.14 -8.21 23.41
C LEU A 66 23.60 -6.79 23.79
N PHE A 67 24.80 -6.60 24.31
CA PHE A 67 25.34 -5.26 24.57
C PHE A 67 25.70 -4.51 23.28
N GLN A 68 25.90 -5.25 22.19
CA GLN A 68 26.22 -4.70 20.87
C GLN A 68 24.99 -4.66 19.95
N LEU A 69 23.79 -4.91 20.49
CA LEU A 69 22.51 -4.88 19.79
C LEU A 69 22.12 -3.44 19.42
N VAL A 70 21.78 -3.23 18.16
CA VAL A 70 21.25 -1.96 17.68
C VAL A 70 19.83 -2.16 17.16
N HIS A 71 18.87 -1.39 17.66
CA HIS A 71 17.54 -1.32 17.06
C HIS A 71 17.62 -0.47 15.79
N LEU A 72 17.45 -1.08 14.61
CA LEU A 72 17.60 -0.41 13.32
C LEU A 72 16.33 0.29 12.86
N SER A 73 15.19 -0.36 13.03
CA SER A 73 13.91 0.15 12.51
C SER A 73 12.73 -0.42 13.25
N ASN A 74 11.66 0.35 13.32
CA ASN A 74 10.37 -0.10 13.83
C ASN A 74 9.24 0.35 12.90
N GLY A 75 8.26 -0.53 12.68
CA GLY A 75 7.10 -0.26 11.86
C GLY A 75 5.81 -0.75 12.49
N TYR A 76 4.74 0.00 12.28
CA TYR A 76 3.38 -0.34 12.66
C TYR A 76 2.49 -0.35 11.41
N ARG A 77 1.56 -1.31 11.36
CA ARG A 77 0.49 -1.36 10.36
C ARG A 77 -0.81 -1.72 11.04
N LEU A 78 -1.76 -0.79 11.07
CA LEU A 78 -3.15 -1.05 11.42
C LEU A 78 -3.85 -1.62 10.17
N TYR A 79 -4.53 -2.77 10.31
CA TYR A 79 -5.21 -3.39 9.18
C TYR A 79 -6.47 -2.62 8.76
N ASP A 80 -6.82 -2.77 7.49
CA ASP A 80 -7.93 -2.04 6.87
C ASP A 80 -9.26 -2.48 7.51
N GLY A 81 -10.12 -1.52 7.82
CA GLY A 81 -11.38 -1.77 8.54
C GLY A 81 -11.23 -1.95 10.05
N CYS A 82 -10.01 -2.13 10.58
CA CYS A 82 -9.79 -2.28 12.01
C CYS A 82 -9.73 -0.92 12.74
N ARG A 83 -10.22 -0.91 13.99
CA ARG A 83 -10.00 0.20 14.93
C ARG A 83 -8.71 0.01 15.71
N GLY A 84 -8.10 1.14 16.12
CA GLY A 84 -6.94 1.13 17.01
C GLY A 84 -7.23 0.54 18.40
N LEU A 85 -6.19 0.54 19.24
CA LEU A 85 -6.23 0.06 20.61
C LEU A 85 -7.05 1.01 21.50
N GLN A 86 -7.81 0.46 22.44
CA GLN A 86 -8.65 1.18 23.39
C GLN A 86 -8.55 0.55 24.78
N GLU A 87 -8.87 1.33 25.81
CA GLU A 87 -9.07 0.83 27.16
C GLU A 87 -10.05 -0.35 27.19
N GLY A 88 -9.70 -1.38 27.97
CA GLY A 88 -10.50 -2.60 28.13
C GLY A 88 -10.20 -3.67 27.08
N ASP A 89 -9.52 -3.33 25.98
CA ASP A 89 -9.11 -4.31 25.00
C ASP A 89 -8.16 -5.35 25.62
N THR A 90 -8.45 -6.63 25.40
CA THR A 90 -7.50 -7.71 25.66
C THR A 90 -6.87 -8.13 24.34
N ILE A 91 -5.56 -7.93 24.22
CA ILE A 91 -4.80 -8.16 23.00
C ILE A 91 -3.88 -9.36 23.18
N HIS A 92 -3.96 -10.28 22.24
CA HIS A 92 -3.05 -11.42 22.12
C HIS A 92 -2.00 -11.09 21.07
N THR A 93 -0.72 -11.15 21.42
CA THR A 93 0.37 -10.94 20.48
C THR A 93 1.05 -12.26 20.15
N LYS A 94 1.29 -12.51 18.86
CA LYS A 94 2.13 -13.61 18.37
C LYS A 94 3.34 -13.02 17.65
N ALA A 95 4.55 -13.27 18.14
CA ALA A 95 5.77 -12.83 17.50
C ALA A 95 6.51 -13.98 16.81
N SER A 96 7.12 -13.68 15.67
CA SER A 96 7.98 -14.59 14.92
C SER A 96 9.14 -13.86 14.28
N ILE A 97 10.28 -14.55 14.13
CA ILE A 97 11.40 -14.05 13.32
C ILE A 97 10.98 -14.14 11.85
N SER A 98 10.85 -13.01 11.18
CA SER A 98 10.50 -12.93 9.76
C SER A 98 11.73 -12.99 8.85
N GLY A 99 12.91 -12.64 9.37
CA GLY A 99 14.17 -12.79 8.66
C GLY A 99 15.39 -12.73 9.59
N LEU A 100 16.45 -13.42 9.20
CA LEU A 100 17.79 -13.40 9.76
C LEU A 100 18.76 -13.32 8.59
N THR A 101 19.30 -12.14 8.32
CA THR A 101 20.17 -11.87 7.16
C THR A 101 21.55 -11.43 7.62
N ILE A 102 22.58 -11.81 6.86
CA ILE A 102 23.97 -11.48 7.17
C ILE A 102 24.49 -10.48 6.15
N THR A 103 24.96 -9.33 6.63
CA THR A 103 25.58 -8.28 5.82
C THR A 103 26.97 -7.98 6.34
N GLY A 104 28.00 -8.36 5.56
CA GLY A 104 29.38 -8.34 6.04
C GLY A 104 29.54 -9.26 7.24
N ASN A 105 30.00 -8.72 8.37
CA ASN A 105 30.11 -9.45 9.64
C ASN A 105 28.96 -9.14 10.61
N ASN A 106 27.83 -8.61 10.14
CA ASN A 106 26.71 -8.27 11.00
C ASN A 106 25.48 -9.09 10.67
N MET A 107 24.73 -9.47 11.71
CA MET A 107 23.49 -10.21 11.59
C MET A 107 22.32 -9.27 11.85
N LYS A 108 21.45 -9.09 10.85
CA LYS A 108 20.19 -8.39 10.98
C LYS A 108 19.08 -9.40 11.28
N VAL A 109 18.37 -9.20 12.38
CA VAL A 109 17.22 -10.00 12.79
C VAL A 109 15.97 -9.15 12.67
N GLU A 110 14.99 -9.62 11.91
CA GLU A 110 13.68 -9.00 11.76
C GLU A 110 12.63 -9.82 12.49
N VAL A 111 11.85 -9.14 13.33
CA VAL A 111 10.78 -9.73 14.13
C VAL A 111 9.47 -9.09 13.73
N GLN A 112 8.45 -9.92 13.52
CA GLN A 112 7.08 -9.50 13.26
C GLN A 112 6.19 -9.97 14.41
N GLY A 113 5.55 -9.02 15.09
CA GLY A 113 4.49 -9.24 16.06
C GLY A 113 3.12 -8.97 15.43
N GLU A 114 2.25 -9.98 15.40
CA GLU A 114 0.84 -9.83 15.05
C GLU A 114 0.02 -9.65 16.33
N LEU A 115 -0.77 -8.57 16.39
CA LEU A 115 -1.68 -8.27 17.48
C LEU A 115 -3.09 -8.67 17.05
N GLU A 116 -3.70 -9.53 17.86
CA GLU A 116 -5.04 -10.07 17.67
C GLU A 116 -5.97 -9.57 18.79
N ARG A 117 -7.21 -9.25 18.42
CA ARG A 117 -8.30 -8.96 19.35
C ARG A 117 -9.45 -9.90 19.01
N ASP A 118 -9.97 -10.62 20.00
CA ASP A 118 -11.07 -11.58 19.81
C ASP A 118 -10.78 -12.65 18.73
N GLY A 119 -9.51 -13.03 18.58
CA GLY A 119 -9.04 -14.02 17.59
C GLY A 119 -8.78 -13.47 16.20
N GLU A 120 -9.08 -12.19 15.94
CA GLU A 120 -8.88 -11.55 14.64
C GLU A 120 -7.67 -10.61 14.65
N PRO A 121 -6.82 -10.62 13.60
CA PRO A 121 -5.67 -9.74 13.51
C PRO A 121 -6.10 -8.28 13.31
N ILE A 122 -5.56 -7.36 14.12
CA ILE A 122 -5.90 -5.94 14.05
C ILE A 122 -4.72 -5.06 13.62
N MET A 123 -3.50 -5.44 13.97
CA MET A 123 -2.31 -4.64 13.76
C MET A 123 -1.07 -5.53 13.74
N SER A 124 -0.04 -5.13 12.99
CA SER A 124 1.29 -5.71 13.09
C SER A 124 2.35 -4.69 13.50
N VAL A 125 3.35 -5.18 14.21
CA VAL A 125 4.58 -4.49 14.59
C VAL A 125 5.74 -5.23 13.93
N ARG A 126 6.61 -4.50 13.22
CA ARG A 126 7.84 -5.07 12.65
C ARG A 126 9.04 -4.31 13.20
N SER A 127 9.93 -5.01 13.88
CA SER A 127 11.17 -4.46 14.41
C SER A 127 12.37 -5.15 13.76
N ALA A 128 13.42 -4.39 13.48
CA ALA A 128 14.67 -4.93 12.98
C ALA A 128 15.81 -4.58 13.93
N PHE A 129 16.61 -5.58 14.27
CA PHE A 129 17.75 -5.47 15.17
C PHE A 129 19.03 -5.89 14.45
N LEU A 130 20.16 -5.29 14.81
CA LEU A 130 21.48 -5.62 14.29
C LEU A 130 22.35 -6.12 15.43
N TYR A 131 22.88 -7.33 15.27
CA TYR A 131 23.98 -7.85 16.06
C TYR A 131 25.28 -7.60 15.31
N ARG A 132 26.17 -6.83 15.93
CA ARG A 132 27.47 -6.52 15.35
C ARG A 132 28.42 -7.71 15.52
N ASN A 133 29.28 -7.94 14.53
CA ASN A 133 30.33 -8.97 14.56
C ASN A 133 29.79 -10.41 14.74
N THR A 134 28.61 -10.71 14.18
CA THR A 134 27.97 -12.04 14.22
C THR A 134 27.53 -12.43 12.81
N ALA A 135 27.89 -13.63 12.34
CA ALA A 135 27.58 -14.09 10.97
C ALA A 135 27.19 -15.59 10.88
N PRO A 136 26.14 -16.06 11.58
CA PRO A 136 25.78 -17.47 11.60
C PRO A 136 24.94 -17.85 10.38
N TYR A 137 25.59 -18.16 9.25
CA TYR A 137 24.89 -18.53 8.01
C TYR A 137 23.98 -19.77 8.15
N ASP A 138 24.30 -20.70 9.07
CA ASP A 138 23.50 -21.91 9.30
C ASP A 138 22.03 -21.62 9.68
N PHE A 139 21.75 -20.42 10.21
CA PHE A 139 20.41 -19.98 10.57
C PHE A 139 19.91 -18.81 9.70
N ALA A 140 20.66 -18.40 8.69
CA ALA A 140 20.31 -17.25 7.87
C ALA A 140 19.18 -17.59 6.90
N PHE A 141 18.10 -16.84 6.99
CA PHE A 141 16.94 -16.94 6.11
C PHE A 141 16.23 -15.60 5.96
N GLU A 142 15.43 -15.46 4.92
CA GLU A 142 14.58 -14.30 4.74
C GLU A 142 13.27 -14.70 4.09
N ARG A 143 12.19 -14.03 4.50
CA ARG A 143 10.87 -14.13 3.87
C ARG A 143 10.51 -12.78 3.27
N THR A 144 10.31 -12.75 1.97
CA THR A 144 9.93 -11.53 1.24
C THR A 144 8.55 -11.71 0.61
N ILE A 145 7.74 -10.66 0.69
CA ILE A 145 6.67 -10.44 -0.28
C ILE A 145 7.33 -9.72 -1.44
N ASP A 146 7.35 -10.36 -2.60
CA ASP A 146 8.08 -9.86 -3.75
C ASP A 146 7.28 -8.71 -4.41
N PRO A 147 7.94 -7.79 -5.14
CA PRO A 147 7.23 -6.73 -5.84
C PRO A 147 6.15 -7.31 -6.77
N LEU A 148 4.94 -6.79 -6.63
CA LEU A 148 3.84 -7.11 -7.54
C LEU A 148 4.28 -6.77 -8.96
N THR A 149 4.34 -7.73 -9.86
CA THR A 149 4.96 -7.52 -11.19
C THR A 149 3.97 -7.81 -12.31
N GLN A 150 3.81 -6.86 -13.23
CA GLN A 150 3.04 -7.04 -14.46
C GLN A 150 3.93 -7.48 -15.60
N VAL A 151 3.53 -8.54 -16.31
CA VAL A 151 4.17 -9.02 -17.53
C VAL A 151 3.18 -8.85 -18.68
N THR A 152 3.50 -7.98 -19.62
CA THR A 152 2.74 -7.80 -20.86
C THR A 152 3.17 -8.85 -21.88
N VAL A 153 2.25 -9.68 -22.35
CA VAL A 153 2.46 -10.65 -23.41
C VAL A 153 2.36 -9.92 -24.74
N GLN A 154 3.48 -9.61 -25.38
CA GLN A 154 3.49 -8.77 -26.60
C GLN A 154 3.21 -9.59 -27.85
N ASP A 155 3.84 -10.76 -27.96
CA ASP A 155 3.79 -11.60 -29.15
C ASP A 155 3.74 -13.10 -28.83
N ARG A 156 3.70 -13.93 -29.88
CA ARG A 156 3.66 -15.41 -29.72
C ARG A 156 4.94 -16.00 -29.12
N LYS A 157 6.08 -15.28 -29.18
CA LYS A 157 7.32 -15.73 -28.53
C LYS A 157 7.18 -15.58 -27.02
N ASP A 158 6.57 -14.50 -26.54
CA ASP A 158 6.28 -14.33 -25.11
C ASP A 158 5.38 -15.43 -24.57
N VAL A 159 4.32 -15.76 -25.31
CA VAL A 159 3.45 -16.90 -24.99
C VAL A 159 4.27 -18.17 -24.84
N THR A 160 5.12 -18.47 -25.83
CA THR A 160 5.96 -19.67 -25.80
C THR A 160 6.93 -19.67 -24.62
N VAL A 161 7.56 -18.53 -24.31
CA VAL A 161 8.51 -18.39 -23.20
C VAL A 161 7.84 -18.55 -21.84
N LEU A 162 6.62 -18.02 -21.67
CA LEU A 162 5.84 -18.13 -20.43
C LEU A 162 5.35 -19.56 -20.23
N LEU A 163 4.77 -20.18 -21.26
CA LEU A 163 4.30 -21.56 -21.21
C LEU A 163 5.46 -22.57 -21.04
N SER A 164 6.69 -22.21 -21.41
CA SER A 164 7.86 -23.08 -21.21
C SER A 164 8.42 -23.07 -19.78
N LYS A 165 7.90 -22.23 -18.87
CA LYS A 165 8.43 -22.15 -17.49
C LYS A 165 7.88 -23.30 -16.66
N ALA A 166 8.75 -24.25 -16.33
CA ALA A 166 8.39 -25.40 -15.50
C ALA A 166 7.87 -25.02 -14.10
N TRP A 167 8.24 -23.84 -13.60
CA TRP A 167 7.78 -23.30 -12.31
C TRP A 167 6.44 -22.55 -12.38
N ILE A 168 5.79 -22.52 -13.55
CA ILE A 168 4.42 -22.00 -13.68
C ILE A 168 3.47 -23.17 -13.91
N HIS A 169 2.47 -23.27 -13.03
CA HIS A 169 1.34 -24.17 -13.17
C HIS A 169 0.12 -23.39 -13.63
N TRP A 170 -0.27 -23.56 -14.89
CA TRP A 170 -1.41 -22.85 -15.46
C TRP A 170 -2.74 -23.51 -15.06
N VAL A 171 -3.68 -22.69 -14.61
CA VAL A 171 -5.08 -23.08 -14.40
C VAL A 171 -5.84 -22.97 -15.72
N ASP A 172 -5.59 -21.88 -16.46
CA ASP A 172 -6.12 -21.63 -17.79
C ASP A 172 -5.01 -21.04 -18.68
N ALA A 173 -4.40 -21.89 -19.51
CA ALA A 173 -3.32 -21.48 -20.40
C ALA A 173 -3.82 -20.74 -21.64
N ASP A 174 -5.09 -20.85 -21.99
CA ASP A 174 -5.66 -20.23 -23.20
C ASP A 174 -5.76 -18.71 -23.05
N VAL A 175 -5.79 -18.21 -21.81
CA VAL A 175 -5.71 -16.77 -21.50
C VAL A 175 -4.35 -16.17 -21.89
N VAL A 176 -3.28 -16.97 -22.00
CA VAL A 176 -1.94 -16.47 -22.33
C VAL A 176 -1.84 -16.17 -23.83
N ALA A 177 -2.28 -14.99 -24.23
CA ALA A 177 -2.30 -14.55 -25.62
C ALA A 177 -1.66 -13.16 -25.80
N PRO A 178 -1.22 -12.81 -27.03
CA PRO A 178 -0.72 -11.46 -27.32
C PRO A 178 -1.74 -10.37 -26.94
N GLY A 179 -1.26 -9.32 -26.28
CA GLY A 179 -2.06 -8.20 -25.77
C GLY A 179 -2.50 -8.35 -24.31
N VAL A 180 -2.37 -9.54 -23.71
CA VAL A 180 -2.74 -9.78 -22.32
C VAL A 180 -1.66 -9.27 -21.35
N VAL A 181 -2.10 -8.73 -20.21
CA VAL A 181 -1.23 -8.35 -19.09
C VAL A 181 -1.51 -9.28 -17.92
N LEU A 182 -0.48 -10.01 -17.50
CA LEU A 182 -0.54 -10.93 -16.36
C LEU A 182 0.10 -10.29 -15.14
N THR A 183 -0.51 -10.46 -13.97
CA THR A 183 0.00 -9.92 -12.71
C THR A 183 0.48 -11.04 -11.78
N PHE A 184 1.77 -11.00 -11.43
CA PHE A 184 2.45 -11.99 -10.59
C PHE A 184 2.49 -11.53 -9.14
N HIS A 185 1.81 -12.28 -8.27
CA HIS A 185 1.76 -12.08 -6.83
C HIS A 185 2.65 -13.13 -6.17
N THR A 186 3.93 -12.83 -5.98
CA THR A 186 4.91 -13.81 -5.50
C THR A 186 5.43 -13.47 -4.11
N ARG A 187 5.81 -14.52 -3.38
CA ARG A 187 6.53 -14.45 -2.11
C ARG A 187 7.68 -15.45 -2.16
N THR A 188 8.80 -15.09 -1.55
CA THR A 188 10.01 -15.90 -1.57
C THR A 188 10.50 -16.18 -0.15
N MET A 189 10.80 -17.44 0.11
CA MET A 189 11.63 -17.87 1.23
C MET A 189 13.03 -18.16 0.71
N THR A 190 14.05 -17.55 1.30
CA THR A 190 15.45 -17.84 1.00
C THR A 190 16.16 -18.30 2.26
N LYS A 191 16.97 -19.35 2.17
CA LYS A 191 17.97 -19.73 3.18
C LYS A 191 19.35 -19.54 2.58
N TYR A 192 20.31 -19.08 3.38
CA TYR A 192 21.64 -18.74 2.90
C TYR A 192 22.66 -19.77 3.41
N ARG A 193 23.59 -20.18 2.53
CA ARG A 193 24.79 -20.95 2.92
C ARG A 193 25.99 -20.02 3.10
N SER A 194 26.04 -18.94 2.32
CA SER A 194 27.05 -17.89 2.38
C SER A 194 26.49 -16.61 1.76
N ALA A 195 27.30 -15.54 1.71
CA ALA A 195 26.95 -14.29 1.03
C ALA A 195 26.60 -14.45 -0.47
N LYS A 196 27.04 -15.54 -1.12
CA LYS A 196 26.87 -15.74 -2.58
C LYS A 196 26.04 -16.97 -2.95
N VAL A 197 25.77 -17.84 -1.99
CA VAL A 197 25.12 -19.14 -2.23
C VAL A 197 23.87 -19.22 -1.38
N LEU A 198 22.74 -19.37 -2.07
CA LEU A 198 21.44 -19.62 -1.46
C LEU A 198 21.34 -21.12 -1.24
N ALA A 199 21.30 -21.54 0.03
CA ALA A 199 21.15 -22.94 0.40
C ALA A 199 19.83 -23.51 -0.12
N HIS A 200 18.78 -22.69 -0.08
CA HIS A 200 17.44 -23.07 -0.51
C HIS A 200 16.65 -21.82 -0.89
N VAL A 201 15.90 -21.88 -1.99
CA VAL A 201 14.98 -20.84 -2.43
C VAL A 201 13.66 -21.48 -2.77
N GLN A 202 12.58 -20.95 -2.20
CA GLN A 202 11.22 -21.32 -2.55
C GLN A 202 10.44 -20.06 -2.90
N THR A 203 9.92 -19.97 -4.12
CA THR A 203 9.06 -18.88 -4.58
C THR A 203 7.71 -19.44 -4.93
N THR A 204 6.67 -18.92 -4.27
CA THR A 204 5.29 -19.32 -4.49
C THR A 204 4.43 -18.10 -4.78
N GLY A 205 3.33 -18.28 -5.51
CA GLY A 205 2.47 -17.15 -5.83
C GLY A 205 1.33 -17.47 -6.77
N SER A 206 0.46 -16.49 -6.99
CA SER A 206 -0.60 -16.55 -8.00
C SER A 206 -0.26 -15.65 -9.19
N ILE A 207 -0.77 -16.04 -10.34
CA ILE A 207 -0.75 -15.27 -11.58
C ILE A 207 -2.20 -14.93 -11.88
N THR A 208 -2.51 -13.64 -11.98
CA THR A 208 -3.87 -13.18 -12.25
C THR A 208 -3.97 -12.42 -13.56
N TYR A 209 -5.17 -12.40 -14.10
CA TYR A 209 -5.55 -11.64 -15.29
C TYR A 209 -6.76 -10.76 -14.96
N GLU A 210 -6.73 -9.50 -15.36
CA GLU A 210 -7.86 -8.58 -15.26
C GLU A 210 -8.65 -8.62 -16.58
N THR A 211 -9.91 -9.06 -16.51
CA THR A 211 -10.80 -9.16 -17.67
C THR A 211 -11.29 -7.79 -18.14
N ASP A 212 -11.97 -7.75 -19.28
CA ASP A 212 -12.60 -6.53 -19.79
C ASP A 212 -13.64 -5.93 -18.83
N THR A 213 -14.24 -6.76 -17.97
CA THR A 213 -15.19 -6.36 -16.92
C THR A 213 -14.50 -5.90 -15.63
N LYS A 214 -13.16 -5.82 -15.60
CA LYS A 214 -12.35 -5.51 -14.42
C LYS A 214 -12.40 -6.58 -13.32
N GLU A 215 -12.87 -7.78 -13.66
CA GLU A 215 -12.79 -8.92 -12.77
C GLU A 215 -11.36 -9.48 -12.78
N ILE A 216 -10.82 -9.79 -11.61
CA ILE A 216 -9.50 -10.39 -11.47
C ILE A 216 -9.68 -11.89 -11.29
N ILE A 217 -9.19 -12.68 -12.24
CA ILE A 217 -9.22 -14.14 -12.18
C ILE A 217 -7.82 -14.70 -12.02
N GLU A 218 -7.69 -15.79 -11.26
CA GLU A 218 -6.42 -16.55 -11.16
C GLU A 218 -6.29 -17.46 -12.39
N VAL A 219 -5.20 -17.30 -13.14
CA VAL A 219 -4.93 -18.06 -14.39
C VAL A 219 -3.74 -19.00 -14.26
N GLY A 220 -2.97 -18.88 -13.19
CA GLY A 220 -1.85 -19.77 -12.90
C GLY A 220 -1.27 -19.57 -11.52
N ARG A 221 -0.33 -20.43 -11.14
CA ARG A 221 0.45 -20.36 -9.91
C ARG A 221 1.93 -20.48 -10.21
N VAL A 222 2.72 -19.75 -9.44
CA VAL A 222 4.16 -19.91 -9.37
C VAL A 222 4.46 -20.91 -8.26
N ASP A 223 5.26 -21.92 -8.58
CA ASP A 223 5.83 -22.86 -7.64
C ASP A 223 7.25 -23.21 -8.09
N PHE A 224 8.23 -22.59 -7.44
CA PHE A 224 9.64 -22.79 -7.71
C PHE A 224 10.35 -23.18 -6.42
N GLU A 225 11.15 -24.23 -6.49
CA GLU A 225 11.99 -24.68 -5.39
C GLU A 225 13.34 -25.14 -5.94
N ALA A 226 14.43 -24.70 -5.32
CA ALA A 226 15.77 -25.11 -5.67
C ALA A 226 16.74 -24.94 -4.51
N GLU A 227 17.82 -25.73 -4.53
CA GLU A 227 18.87 -25.74 -3.53
C GLU A 227 20.22 -25.39 -4.14
N ASP A 228 21.11 -24.81 -3.33
CA ASP A 228 22.49 -24.47 -3.68
C ASP A 228 22.63 -23.67 -5.00
N ILE A 229 21.81 -22.63 -5.14
CA ILE A 229 21.80 -21.73 -6.30
C ILE A 229 22.39 -20.37 -5.99
N ALA A 230 22.89 -19.67 -7.02
CA ALA A 230 23.46 -18.32 -6.88
C ALA A 230 22.40 -17.20 -6.84
N GLY A 231 21.14 -17.50 -7.20
CA GLY A 231 20.09 -16.49 -7.30
C GLY A 231 18.74 -17.09 -7.69
N ASN A 232 17.69 -16.30 -7.53
CA ASN A 232 16.32 -16.72 -7.80
C ASN A 232 15.94 -16.48 -9.29
N PRO A 233 15.76 -17.53 -10.10
CA PRO A 233 15.44 -17.39 -11.53
C PRO A 233 14.04 -16.86 -11.79
N VAL A 234 13.09 -17.04 -10.87
CA VAL A 234 11.73 -16.48 -11.00
C VAL A 234 11.79 -14.96 -10.90
N LEU A 235 12.41 -14.44 -9.85
CA LEU A 235 12.52 -13.00 -9.64
C LEU A 235 13.40 -12.32 -10.70
N ASP A 236 14.45 -13.00 -11.17
CA ASP A 236 15.26 -12.50 -12.30
C ASP A 236 14.46 -12.44 -13.61
N PHE A 237 13.64 -13.47 -13.90
CA PHE A 237 12.72 -13.44 -15.04
C PHE A 237 11.73 -12.28 -14.95
N LEU A 238 11.06 -12.13 -13.80
CA LEU A 238 10.08 -11.07 -13.56
C LEU A 238 10.71 -9.68 -13.67
N ARG A 239 11.93 -9.49 -13.15
CA ARG A 239 12.67 -8.23 -13.28
C ARG A 239 13.01 -7.88 -14.73
N ARG A 240 13.32 -8.88 -15.56
CA ARG A 240 13.74 -8.67 -16.96
C ARG A 240 12.56 -8.56 -17.94
N ARG A 241 11.44 -9.21 -17.63
CA ARG A 241 10.28 -9.34 -18.55
C ARG A 241 9.03 -8.61 -18.08
N GLY A 242 8.98 -8.26 -16.81
CA GLY A 242 7.87 -7.49 -16.24
C GLY A 242 8.29 -6.10 -15.81
N ALA A 243 7.29 -5.33 -15.41
CA ALA A 243 7.44 -4.08 -14.71
C ALA A 243 6.80 -4.21 -13.32
N PRO A 244 7.49 -3.78 -12.24
CA PRO A 244 6.85 -3.74 -10.93
C PRO A 244 5.67 -2.77 -11.00
N ILE A 245 4.53 -3.16 -10.45
CA ILE A 245 3.44 -2.24 -10.15
C ILE A 245 3.92 -1.39 -8.99
N GLU A 246 4.12 -0.10 -9.26
CA GLU A 246 4.37 0.86 -8.20
C GLU A 246 3.11 0.95 -7.32
N ASP A 247 3.20 0.35 -6.15
CA ASP A 247 2.19 0.43 -5.09
C ASP A 247 2.03 1.87 -4.56
N GLN A 248 2.93 2.78 -4.91
CA GLN A 248 2.93 4.18 -4.55
C GLN A 248 3.09 5.02 -5.81
N HIS A 249 2.23 6.01 -6.02
CA HIS A 249 2.31 6.95 -7.13
C HIS A 249 2.92 8.26 -6.64
N PRO A 250 4.18 8.58 -6.99
CA PRO A 250 4.83 9.82 -6.58
C PRO A 250 4.05 11.05 -7.04
N LEU A 251 4.07 12.11 -6.25
CA LEU A 251 3.47 13.38 -6.66
C LEU A 251 4.31 14.03 -7.77
N PRO A 252 3.69 14.63 -8.82
CA PRO A 252 4.41 15.16 -9.99
C PRO A 252 5.50 16.19 -9.68
N ASN A 253 5.36 16.93 -8.58
CA ASN A 253 6.30 17.97 -8.14
C ASN A 253 7.34 17.47 -7.12
N GLY A 254 7.44 16.14 -6.90
CA GLY A 254 8.31 15.56 -5.87
C GLY A 254 7.76 15.72 -4.44
N GLY A 255 6.55 16.25 -4.29
CA GLY A 255 5.87 16.43 -3.01
C GLY A 255 5.98 17.83 -2.42
N TYR A 256 5.31 18.04 -1.29
CA TYR A 256 5.28 19.34 -0.59
C TYR A 256 5.39 19.18 0.92
N SER A 257 5.98 20.19 1.58
CA SER A 257 6.12 20.22 3.05
C SER A 257 4.76 20.32 3.72
N LEU A 258 4.56 19.53 4.77
CA LEU A 258 3.38 19.61 5.64
C LEU A 258 3.68 20.35 6.95
N THR A 259 4.95 20.42 7.33
CA THR A 259 5.40 21.18 8.50
C THR A 259 5.61 22.65 8.11
N PRO A 260 5.23 23.61 8.97
CA PRO A 260 5.49 25.03 8.74
C PRO A 260 6.99 25.32 8.56
N ASP A 261 7.31 26.37 7.81
CA ASP A 261 8.70 26.83 7.65
C ASP A 261 9.28 27.35 8.99
N GLN A 262 10.62 27.39 9.04
CA GLN A 262 11.52 27.47 10.22
C GLN A 262 11.27 28.57 11.27
N GLU A 263 10.23 29.39 11.15
CA GLU A 263 9.90 30.43 12.13
C GLU A 263 8.91 29.97 13.21
N MET A 264 8.17 28.86 13.00
CA MET A 264 7.33 28.30 14.05
C MET A 264 8.06 27.15 14.76
N LEU A 265 8.17 27.25 16.10
CA LEU A 265 8.63 26.20 17.04
C LEU A 265 7.84 24.87 16.94
N SER A 266 6.94 24.73 15.97
CA SER A 266 5.87 23.75 15.94
C SER A 266 6.30 22.37 15.44
N SER A 267 7.54 22.23 14.96
CA SER A 267 8.18 20.96 14.56
C SER A 267 9.36 20.57 15.45
N LEU A 268 9.59 21.31 16.55
CA LEU A 268 10.67 21.04 17.49
C LEU A 268 10.17 20.21 18.67
N SER A 269 10.97 19.23 19.06
CA SER A 269 10.80 18.49 20.30
C SER A 269 12.12 18.47 21.08
N THR A 270 12.05 18.24 22.38
CA THR A 270 13.23 18.08 23.24
C THR A 270 13.17 16.70 23.86
N ALA A 271 14.27 15.96 23.74
CA ALA A 271 14.44 14.67 24.37
C ALA A 271 14.33 14.80 25.91
N PRO A 272 13.82 13.77 26.61
CA PRO A 272 13.68 13.84 28.05
C PRO A 272 15.06 13.93 28.72
N GLN A 273 15.12 14.52 29.90
CA GLN A 273 16.37 14.60 30.68
C GLN A 273 16.78 13.24 31.28
N THR A 274 15.83 12.32 31.41
CA THR A 274 16.06 10.96 31.92
C THR A 274 15.20 9.96 31.15
N ASN A 275 15.70 8.74 30.98
CA ASN A 275 14.99 7.69 30.24
C ASN A 275 14.16 6.76 31.15
N SER A 276 14.24 6.92 32.47
CA SER A 276 13.63 6.02 33.45
C SER A 276 12.10 5.94 33.31
N ALA A 277 11.44 7.08 33.04
CA ALA A 277 10.00 7.10 32.84
C ALA A 277 9.59 6.25 31.63
N TYR A 278 10.31 6.37 30.50
CA TYR A 278 10.03 5.57 29.31
C TYR A 278 10.33 4.09 29.52
N ALA A 279 11.45 3.76 30.19
CA ALA A 279 11.81 2.39 30.52
C ALA A 279 10.70 1.71 31.35
N GLN A 280 10.13 2.42 32.33
CA GLN A 280 9.08 1.91 33.18
C GLN A 280 7.77 1.65 32.42
N VAL A 281 7.31 2.60 31.60
CA VAL A 281 6.02 2.47 30.89
C VAL A 281 6.07 1.54 29.69
N SER A 282 7.23 1.40 29.05
CA SER A 282 7.40 0.52 27.89
C SER A 282 7.75 -0.92 28.29
N GLY A 283 8.35 -1.12 29.46
CA GLY A 283 8.97 -2.38 29.85
C GLY A 283 10.33 -2.61 29.19
N ASP A 284 10.84 -1.65 28.42
CA ASP A 284 12.21 -1.69 27.89
C ASP A 284 13.21 -1.22 28.96
N LEU A 285 13.59 -2.17 29.81
CA LEU A 285 14.54 -1.99 30.89
C LEU A 285 16.00 -2.19 30.44
N ASN A 286 16.31 -2.03 29.14
CA ASN A 286 17.68 -2.17 28.65
C ASN A 286 18.62 -1.19 29.40
N PRO A 287 19.64 -1.69 30.13
CA PRO A 287 20.46 -0.86 31.01
C PRO A 287 21.23 0.27 30.32
N ILE A 288 21.49 0.16 29.02
CA ILE A 288 22.20 1.20 28.24
C ILE A 288 21.48 2.55 28.29
N HIS A 289 20.18 2.58 28.56
CA HIS A 289 19.39 3.80 28.60
C HIS A 289 19.37 4.47 29.98
N VAL A 290 19.71 3.75 31.05
CA VAL A 290 19.51 4.22 32.44
C VAL A 290 20.76 4.14 33.31
N SER A 291 21.78 3.40 32.89
CA SER A 291 23.03 3.23 33.64
C SER A 291 24.23 3.70 32.81
N PRO A 292 24.97 4.72 33.26
CA PRO A 292 26.16 5.19 32.55
C PRO A 292 27.25 4.11 32.47
N TYR A 293 27.31 3.17 33.43
CA TYR A 293 28.25 2.06 33.41
C TYR A 293 27.97 1.07 32.27
N PHE A 294 26.69 0.76 32.03
CA PHE A 294 26.32 -0.13 30.92
C PHE A 294 26.40 0.56 29.57
N ALA A 295 26.10 1.86 29.50
CA ALA A 295 26.33 2.66 28.30
C ALA A 295 27.82 2.66 27.93
N ALA A 296 28.70 2.91 28.89
CA ALA A 296 30.15 2.85 28.68
C ALA A 296 30.62 1.44 28.28
N LEU A 297 30.08 0.38 28.89
CA LEU A 297 30.40 -1.00 28.52
C LEU A 297 30.00 -1.34 27.08
N ALA A 298 28.94 -0.71 26.56
CA ALA A 298 28.46 -0.86 25.19
C ALA A 298 29.14 0.12 24.19
N ASP A 299 30.19 0.83 24.62
CA ASP A 299 30.90 1.87 23.87
C ASP A 299 29.96 2.99 23.34
N LEU A 300 28.96 3.35 24.14
CA LEU A 300 28.03 4.43 23.83
C LEU A 300 28.49 5.77 24.44
N PRO A 301 28.13 6.92 23.83
CA PRO A 301 28.58 8.23 24.30
C PRO A 301 28.01 8.59 25.69
N ASP A 302 26.79 8.16 26.00
CA ASP A 302 26.13 8.27 27.32
C ASP A 302 24.89 7.36 27.28
N THR A 303 24.03 7.48 28.29
CA THR A 303 22.68 6.90 28.40
C THR A 303 21.74 7.43 27.30
N ILE A 304 21.89 6.89 26.09
CA ILE A 304 21.10 7.28 24.92
C ILE A 304 19.59 7.14 25.17
N VAL A 305 18.80 8.01 24.55
CA VAL A 305 17.33 7.95 24.59
C VAL A 305 16.84 6.75 23.81
N HIS A 306 15.79 6.08 24.31
CA HIS A 306 15.17 4.97 23.58
C HIS A 306 14.72 5.41 22.18
N GLY A 307 15.13 4.67 21.15
CA GLY A 307 14.67 4.91 19.78
C GLY A 307 13.14 4.90 19.69
N MET A 308 12.49 4.01 20.46
CA MET A 308 11.03 3.92 20.51
C MET A 308 10.35 5.15 21.14
N TRP A 309 11.01 5.85 22.09
CA TRP A 309 10.54 7.14 22.57
C TRP A 309 10.58 8.18 21.44
N THR A 310 11.71 8.25 20.72
CA THR A 310 11.89 9.17 19.58
C THR A 310 10.86 8.89 18.49
N SER A 311 10.63 7.62 18.16
CA SER A 311 9.59 7.17 17.22
C SER A 311 8.21 7.70 17.60
N ALA A 312 7.80 7.53 18.87
CA ALA A 312 6.50 7.95 19.36
C ALA A 312 6.36 9.48 19.38
N ALA A 313 7.40 10.19 19.84
CA ALA A 313 7.44 11.65 19.85
C ALA A 313 7.30 12.22 18.43
N VAL A 314 8.05 11.68 17.46
CA VAL A 314 7.99 12.10 16.06
C VAL A 314 6.62 11.82 15.43
N ARG A 315 5.97 10.69 15.76
CA ARG A 315 4.65 10.36 15.22
C ARG A 315 3.57 11.36 15.62
N THR A 316 3.72 12.07 16.74
CA THR A 316 2.78 13.13 17.14
C THR A 316 2.66 14.21 16.06
N PHE A 317 3.77 14.59 15.42
CA PHE A 317 3.78 15.55 14.31
C PHE A 317 3.07 15.00 13.06
N VAL A 318 3.22 13.71 12.76
CA VAL A 318 2.48 13.06 11.66
C VAL A 318 0.98 13.16 11.91
N VAL A 319 0.54 12.86 13.14
CA VAL A 319 -0.87 12.95 13.52
C VAL A 319 -1.37 14.40 13.41
N GLN A 320 -0.58 15.36 13.89
CA GLN A 320 -0.95 16.77 13.90
C GLN A 320 -1.06 17.35 12.49
N TYR A 321 -0.02 17.21 11.68
CA TYR A 321 0.10 17.90 10.39
C TYR A 321 -0.45 17.12 9.20
N ALA A 322 -0.30 15.79 9.19
CA ALA A 322 -0.77 14.99 8.06
C ALA A 322 -2.18 14.42 8.28
N ALA A 323 -2.49 14.04 9.53
CA ALA A 323 -3.79 13.45 9.86
C ALA A 323 -4.82 14.44 10.41
N GLY A 324 -4.48 15.74 10.52
CA GLY A 324 -5.39 16.77 11.01
C GLY A 324 -5.87 16.50 12.44
N ASN A 325 -4.98 16.06 13.34
CA ASN A 325 -5.27 15.63 14.70
C ASN A 325 -6.27 14.47 14.81
N GLN A 326 -6.35 13.59 13.80
CA GLN A 326 -7.14 12.36 13.84
C GLN A 326 -6.21 11.12 13.83
N PRO A 327 -5.84 10.58 14.99
CA PRO A 327 -4.85 9.49 15.09
C PRO A 327 -5.20 8.24 14.25
N ASN A 328 -6.50 7.94 14.10
CA ASN A 328 -7.00 6.76 13.39
C ASN A 328 -6.79 6.83 11.86
N ARG A 329 -6.52 8.00 11.30
CA ARG A 329 -6.19 8.13 9.86
C ARG A 329 -4.77 7.64 9.56
N VAL A 330 -3.87 7.61 10.53
CA VAL A 330 -2.52 7.05 10.33
C VAL A 330 -2.63 5.53 10.35
N ARG A 331 -2.50 4.89 9.19
CA ARG A 331 -2.64 3.43 9.02
C ARG A 331 -1.33 2.68 9.07
N ARG A 332 -0.25 3.32 8.61
CA ARG A 332 1.09 2.76 8.67
C ARG A 332 2.07 3.81 9.13
N TYR A 333 3.07 3.41 9.90
CA TYR A 333 4.18 4.27 10.31
C TYR A 333 5.43 3.41 10.44
N ASN A 334 6.45 3.64 9.62
CA ASN A 334 7.72 2.93 9.68
C ASN A 334 8.86 3.94 9.81
N VAL A 335 9.81 3.67 10.69
CA VAL A 335 10.96 4.52 10.94
C VAL A 335 12.23 3.68 11.02
N ASN A 336 13.33 4.27 10.55
CA ASN A 336 14.69 3.80 10.74
C ASN A 336 15.38 4.73 11.75
N PHE A 337 16.08 4.15 12.69
CA PHE A 337 16.93 4.86 13.66
C PHE A 337 18.31 5.06 13.03
N VAL A 338 18.55 6.26 12.51
CA VAL A 338 19.75 6.61 11.75
C VAL A 338 20.89 7.03 12.68
N GLY A 339 20.55 7.71 13.77
CA GLY A 339 21.50 8.24 14.74
C GLY A 339 20.97 8.14 16.16
N MET A 340 21.87 8.18 17.12
CA MET A 340 21.53 8.18 18.55
C MET A 340 21.10 9.59 18.98
N VAL A 341 20.21 9.63 19.97
CA VAL A 341 19.73 10.86 20.62
C VAL A 341 20.15 10.81 22.07
N LEU A 342 20.70 11.91 22.59
CA LEU A 342 21.07 12.06 23.99
C LEU A 342 19.96 12.74 24.80
N PRO A 343 19.89 12.50 26.12
CA PRO A 343 18.98 13.23 26.98
C PRO A 343 19.13 14.75 26.84
N GLY A 344 18.01 15.46 26.68
CA GLY A 344 17.99 16.91 26.48
C GLY A 344 18.29 17.42 25.07
N ASP A 345 18.62 16.56 24.11
CA ASP A 345 18.79 16.94 22.71
C ASP A 345 17.55 17.65 22.15
N ARG A 346 17.77 18.68 21.35
CA ARG A 346 16.72 19.32 20.55
C ARG A 346 16.63 18.66 19.18
N LEU A 347 15.42 18.29 18.80
CA LEU A 347 15.11 17.57 17.57
C LEU A 347 14.16 18.40 16.70
N GLU A 348 14.42 18.48 15.41
CA GLU A 348 13.54 19.10 14.41
C GLU A 348 12.99 18.01 13.49
N THR A 349 11.66 17.91 13.37
CA THR A 349 10.99 16.94 12.49
C THR A 349 10.37 17.63 11.28
N LYS A 350 10.76 17.23 10.08
CA LYS A 350 10.16 17.71 8.82
C LYS A 350 9.33 16.62 8.18
N LEU A 351 8.16 17.00 7.68
CA LEU A 351 7.20 16.10 7.03
C LEU A 351 6.95 16.54 5.59
N GLN A 352 6.93 15.60 4.67
CA GLN A 352 6.65 15.87 3.25
C GLN A 352 5.65 14.85 2.71
N HIS A 353 4.57 15.33 2.08
CA HIS A 353 3.69 14.45 1.30
C HIS A 353 4.38 14.15 -0.03
N ILE A 354 4.73 12.89 -0.30
CA ILE A 354 5.59 12.52 -1.44
C ILE A 354 4.90 11.64 -2.50
N ALA A 355 3.86 10.89 -2.13
CA ALA A 355 3.18 9.95 -3.02
C ALA A 355 1.77 9.64 -2.52
N MET A 356 0.95 9.03 -3.38
CA MET A 356 -0.35 8.44 -3.02
C MET A 356 -0.29 6.91 -3.11
N LYS A 357 -0.94 6.19 -2.21
CA LYS A 357 -1.06 4.73 -2.23
C LYS A 357 -2.48 4.32 -1.85
N ASN A 358 -3.23 3.70 -2.77
CA ASN A 358 -4.60 3.23 -2.52
C ASN A 358 -5.49 4.32 -1.86
N GLY A 359 -5.40 5.55 -2.34
CA GLY A 359 -6.12 6.71 -1.79
C GLY A 359 -5.51 7.34 -0.54
N ARG A 360 -4.49 6.73 0.09
CA ARG A 360 -3.76 7.27 1.25
C ARG A 360 -2.61 8.17 0.81
N ALA A 361 -2.37 9.23 1.58
CA ALA A 361 -1.18 10.04 1.45
C ALA A 361 0.03 9.31 2.05
N VAL A 362 1.14 9.27 1.31
CA VAL A 362 2.43 8.75 1.78
C VAL A 362 3.28 9.92 2.24
N ILE A 363 3.56 9.96 3.54
CA ILE A 363 4.27 11.06 4.20
C ILE A 363 5.68 10.62 4.51
N LYS A 364 6.68 11.29 3.96
CA LYS A 364 8.08 11.15 4.36
C LYS A 364 8.31 11.89 5.67
N VAL A 365 9.02 11.24 6.59
CA VAL A 365 9.37 11.75 7.91
C VAL A 365 10.89 11.84 8.02
N ARG A 366 11.41 12.97 8.48
CA ARG A 366 12.84 13.16 8.73
C ARG A 366 13.04 13.98 9.98
N THR A 367 13.81 13.47 10.93
CA THR A 367 14.14 14.14 12.18
C THR A 367 15.65 14.32 12.29
N SER A 368 16.08 15.55 12.60
CA SER A 368 17.49 15.90 12.76
C SER A 368 17.73 16.51 14.14
N ASN A 369 18.94 16.35 14.67
CA ASN A 369 19.35 17.01 15.92
C ASN A 369 19.78 18.46 15.67
N ALA A 370 20.13 19.18 16.74
CA ALA A 370 20.58 20.58 16.67
C ALA A 370 21.83 20.81 15.80
N ALA A 371 22.65 19.78 15.56
CA ALA A 371 23.81 19.85 14.68
C ALA A 371 23.44 19.58 13.19
N GLY A 372 22.17 19.35 12.88
CA GLY A 372 21.69 19.02 11.54
C GLY A 372 21.93 17.56 11.12
N ALA A 373 22.43 16.72 12.02
CA ALA A 373 22.59 15.30 11.75
C ALA A 373 21.23 14.60 11.84
N VAL A 374 20.93 13.75 10.85
CA VAL A 374 19.70 12.96 10.83
C VAL A 374 19.76 11.87 11.89
N VAL A 375 18.73 11.79 12.73
CA VAL A 375 18.61 10.77 13.78
C VAL A 375 17.51 9.76 13.49
N LEU A 376 16.45 10.14 12.76
CA LEU A 376 15.35 9.27 12.39
C LEU A 376 14.80 9.63 11.01
N GLU A 377 14.55 8.63 10.17
CA GLU A 377 13.85 8.80 8.89
C GLU A 377 12.80 7.71 8.71
N GLY A 378 11.72 8.01 7.99
CA GLY A 378 10.64 7.05 7.85
C GLY A 378 9.53 7.47 6.89
N THR A 379 8.47 6.67 6.87
CA THR A 379 7.24 6.98 6.15
C THR A 379 6.01 6.69 6.98
N ALA A 380 4.94 7.45 6.74
CA ALA A 380 3.59 7.15 7.20
C ALA A 380 2.62 7.04 6.02
N GLU A 381 1.61 6.17 6.15
CA GLU A 381 0.47 6.11 5.24
C GLU A 381 -0.76 6.65 5.99
N VAL A 382 -1.38 7.71 5.45
CA VAL A 382 -2.48 8.43 6.10
C VAL A 382 -3.72 8.41 5.21
N ASP A 383 -4.83 7.88 5.72
CA ASP A 383 -6.11 7.88 5.03
C ASP A 383 -6.53 9.31 4.64
N PRO A 384 -7.25 9.50 3.52
CA PRO A 384 -7.83 10.79 3.20
C PRO A 384 -8.90 11.15 4.25
N ASN A 385 -9.37 12.40 4.21
CA ASN A 385 -10.63 12.70 4.89
C ASN A 385 -11.76 11.90 4.24
N PRO A 386 -12.86 11.61 4.96
CA PRO A 386 -14.05 11.04 4.36
C PRO A 386 -14.47 11.86 3.13
N CYS A 387 -14.56 11.20 1.98
CA CYS A 387 -14.90 11.82 0.70
C CYS A 387 -16.16 11.15 0.12
N ALA A 388 -17.01 11.96 -0.51
CA ALA A 388 -18.11 11.47 -1.32
C ALA A 388 -17.84 11.86 -2.79
N TYR A 389 -17.99 10.90 -3.70
CA TYR A 389 -17.96 11.16 -5.14
C TYR A 389 -19.39 11.37 -5.64
N VAL A 390 -19.67 12.55 -6.17
CA VAL A 390 -20.96 12.88 -6.79
C VAL A 390 -20.76 13.06 -8.28
N PHE A 391 -21.59 12.40 -9.09
CA PHE A 391 -21.51 12.44 -10.55
C PHE A 391 -22.64 13.30 -11.09
N THR A 392 -22.30 14.24 -11.96
CA THR A 392 -23.28 15.15 -12.58
C THR A 392 -24.19 14.40 -13.54
N GLY A 393 -25.48 14.76 -13.53
CA GLY A 393 -26.45 14.25 -14.51
C GLY A 393 -26.43 15.03 -15.84
N GLN A 394 -27.40 14.70 -16.68
CA GLN A 394 -27.66 15.39 -17.94
C GLN A 394 -27.94 16.89 -17.72
N GLY A 395 -27.49 17.74 -18.66
CA GLY A 395 -27.69 19.19 -18.64
C GLY A 395 -26.40 20.01 -18.53
N SER A 396 -25.27 19.36 -18.20
CA SER A 396 -23.95 19.99 -18.05
C SER A 396 -22.99 19.73 -19.23
N GLN A 397 -23.45 18.98 -20.24
CA GLN A 397 -22.63 18.62 -21.40
C GLN A 397 -22.19 19.86 -22.18
N THR A 398 -20.94 19.86 -22.64
CA THR A 398 -20.36 20.93 -23.45
C THR A 398 -19.46 20.35 -24.54
N GLN A 399 -19.35 21.06 -25.66
CA GLN A 399 -18.46 20.65 -26.74
C GLN A 399 -17.01 20.62 -26.24
N GLY A 400 -16.29 19.53 -26.53
CA GLY A 400 -14.92 19.31 -26.11
C GLY A 400 -14.75 18.83 -24.67
N MET A 401 -15.84 18.53 -23.94
CA MET A 401 -15.75 18.04 -22.56
C MET A 401 -14.82 16.82 -22.45
N GLY A 402 -13.90 16.85 -21.48
CA GLY A 402 -12.95 15.77 -21.22
C GLY A 402 -11.83 15.59 -22.26
N MET A 403 -11.77 16.39 -23.32
CA MET A 403 -10.76 16.21 -24.38
C MET A 403 -9.34 16.62 -23.96
N GLU A 404 -9.19 17.61 -23.09
CA GLU A 404 -7.90 17.93 -22.48
C GLU A 404 -7.36 16.73 -21.67
N LEU A 405 -8.23 16.06 -20.91
CA LEU A 405 -7.87 14.86 -20.15
C LEU A 405 -7.58 13.68 -21.08
N TYR A 406 -8.33 13.52 -22.18
CA TYR A 406 -8.02 12.55 -23.23
C TYR A 406 -6.60 12.76 -23.78
N ASP A 407 -6.20 14.01 -24.03
CA ASP A 407 -4.91 14.34 -24.61
C ASP A 407 -3.73 14.17 -23.65
N THR A 408 -3.97 14.28 -22.33
CA THR A 408 -2.92 14.26 -21.30
C THR A 408 -2.83 12.95 -20.51
N SER A 409 -3.94 12.20 -20.38
CA SER A 409 -4.00 10.98 -19.56
C SER A 409 -4.15 9.72 -20.43
N PRO A 410 -3.15 8.83 -20.47
CA PRO A 410 -3.26 7.54 -21.18
C PRO A 410 -4.45 6.70 -20.71
N THR A 411 -4.76 6.73 -19.41
CA THR A 411 -5.91 6.02 -18.83
C THR A 411 -7.23 6.56 -19.36
N ALA A 412 -7.39 7.90 -19.40
CA ALA A 412 -8.60 8.51 -19.93
C ALA A 412 -8.73 8.25 -21.44
N ARG A 413 -7.62 8.36 -22.18
CA ARG A 413 -7.57 8.06 -23.61
C ARG A 413 -8.04 6.64 -23.92
N ALA A 414 -7.52 5.65 -23.17
CA ALA A 414 -7.91 4.25 -23.35
C ALA A 414 -9.40 4.00 -23.11
N ILE A 415 -10.05 4.72 -22.18
CA ILE A 415 -11.49 4.62 -21.93
C ILE A 415 -12.27 5.12 -23.15
N TRP A 416 -11.92 6.31 -23.67
CA TRP A 416 -12.54 6.88 -24.86
C TRP A 416 -12.32 6.02 -26.11
N ASP A 417 -11.09 5.59 -26.36
CA ASP A 417 -10.75 4.77 -27.53
C ASP A 417 -11.48 3.42 -27.51
N ARG A 418 -11.68 2.84 -26.32
CA ARG A 418 -12.49 1.62 -26.15
C ARG A 418 -13.96 1.88 -26.47
N ALA A 419 -14.52 2.99 -25.99
CA ALA A 419 -15.89 3.38 -26.29
C ALA A 419 -16.09 3.66 -27.79
N ASP A 420 -15.19 4.41 -28.41
CA ASP A 420 -15.22 4.71 -29.84
C ASP A 420 -15.13 3.45 -30.69
N ARG A 421 -14.22 2.53 -30.38
CA ARG A 421 -14.11 1.25 -31.10
C ARG A 421 -15.42 0.47 -31.02
N HIS A 422 -16.06 0.45 -29.84
CA HIS A 422 -17.35 -0.20 -29.66
C HIS A 422 -18.47 0.47 -30.47
N PHE A 423 -18.60 1.80 -30.40
CA PHE A 423 -19.61 2.53 -31.17
C PHE A 423 -19.37 2.42 -32.67
N GLN A 424 -18.13 2.45 -33.12
CA GLN A 424 -17.78 2.34 -34.53
C GLN A 424 -18.13 0.96 -35.08
N SER A 425 -17.75 -0.12 -34.38
CA SER A 425 -18.05 -1.48 -34.83
C SER A 425 -19.53 -1.85 -34.72
N THR A 426 -20.25 -1.27 -33.75
CA THR A 426 -21.63 -1.66 -33.42
C THR A 426 -22.67 -0.77 -34.07
N TYR A 427 -22.42 0.55 -34.10
CA TYR A 427 -23.37 1.59 -34.49
C TYR A 427 -22.83 2.55 -35.59
N GLY A 428 -21.58 2.41 -36.03
CA GLY A 428 -21.05 3.11 -37.20
C GLY A 428 -20.66 4.58 -36.98
N PHE A 429 -20.42 5.00 -35.73
CA PHE A 429 -19.90 6.33 -35.41
C PHE A 429 -18.92 6.29 -34.23
N GLU A 430 -18.14 7.35 -34.06
CA GLU A 430 -17.26 7.57 -32.92
C GLU A 430 -17.92 8.61 -32.01
N ILE A 431 -18.05 8.31 -30.71
CA ILE A 431 -18.67 9.21 -29.75
C ILE A 431 -17.77 10.41 -29.48
N SER A 432 -16.44 10.24 -29.49
CA SER A 432 -15.49 11.33 -29.34
C SER A 432 -15.61 12.37 -30.47
N HIS A 433 -15.93 11.95 -31.70
CA HIS A 433 -16.17 12.87 -32.81
C HIS A 433 -17.37 13.79 -32.54
N ILE A 434 -18.45 13.26 -31.97
CA ILE A 434 -19.64 14.05 -31.58
C ILE A 434 -19.27 15.03 -30.48
N VAL A 435 -18.53 14.59 -29.46
CA VAL A 435 -18.09 15.43 -28.35
C VAL A 435 -17.16 16.56 -28.81
N ARG A 436 -16.20 16.28 -29.72
CA ARG A 436 -15.23 17.26 -30.23
C ARG A 436 -15.87 18.30 -31.14
N HIS A 437 -16.75 17.89 -32.06
CA HIS A 437 -17.21 18.75 -33.15
C HIS A 437 -18.66 19.20 -33.02
N ASN A 438 -19.45 18.58 -32.13
CA ASN A 438 -20.89 18.79 -31.97
C ASN A 438 -21.63 18.99 -33.31
N PRO A 439 -21.51 18.04 -34.27
CA PRO A 439 -22.11 18.22 -35.59
C PRO A 439 -23.63 18.28 -35.47
N LYS A 440 -24.30 19.03 -36.35
CA LYS A 440 -25.78 19.08 -36.39
C LYS A 440 -26.41 17.81 -36.95
N THR A 441 -25.68 17.09 -37.79
CA THR A 441 -26.15 15.87 -38.44
C THR A 441 -25.07 14.78 -38.42
N LYS A 442 -25.49 13.52 -38.40
CA LYS A 442 -24.61 12.36 -38.54
C LYS A 442 -25.34 11.27 -39.31
N THR A 443 -24.84 10.99 -40.51
CA THR A 443 -25.34 9.89 -41.34
C THR A 443 -24.54 8.62 -41.08
N ILE A 444 -25.25 7.54 -40.77
CA ILE A 444 -24.72 6.19 -40.65
C ILE A 444 -25.01 5.46 -41.97
N HIS A 445 -23.99 4.91 -42.60
CA HIS A 445 -24.13 4.17 -43.86
C HIS A 445 -24.08 2.66 -43.60
N PHE A 446 -25.04 1.92 -44.16
CA PHE A 446 -25.19 0.47 -43.97
C PHE A 446 -24.64 -0.34 -45.16
N GLY A 447 -23.64 0.21 -45.86
CA GLY A 447 -23.03 -0.41 -47.04
C GLY A 447 -22.12 -1.59 -46.69
N GLY A 448 -22.10 -2.59 -47.59
CA GLY A 448 -21.23 -3.76 -47.48
C GLY A 448 -21.56 -4.68 -46.30
N ARG A 449 -20.69 -5.66 -46.06
CA ARG A 449 -20.89 -6.68 -45.01
C ARG A 449 -20.94 -6.07 -43.60
N VAL A 450 -20.05 -5.11 -43.31
CA VAL A 450 -19.96 -4.44 -42.01
C VAL A 450 -21.20 -3.56 -41.77
N GLY A 451 -21.58 -2.75 -42.76
CA GLY A 451 -22.78 -1.90 -42.64
C GLY A 451 -24.08 -2.70 -42.47
N GLY A 452 -24.18 -3.88 -43.08
CA GLY A 452 -25.29 -4.80 -42.86
C GLY A 452 -25.38 -5.31 -41.41
N GLN A 453 -24.24 -5.57 -40.76
CA GLN A 453 -24.19 -5.95 -39.34
C GLN A 453 -24.60 -4.78 -38.43
N ILE A 454 -24.10 -3.58 -38.70
CA ILE A 454 -24.49 -2.36 -37.98
C ILE A 454 -26.00 -2.12 -38.11
N ARG A 455 -26.57 -2.25 -39.31
CA ARG A 455 -28.02 -2.15 -39.54
C ARG A 455 -28.80 -3.16 -38.71
N ALA A 456 -28.34 -4.41 -38.67
CA ALA A 456 -28.97 -5.45 -37.87
C ALA A 456 -28.95 -5.10 -36.37
N ASN A 457 -27.91 -4.43 -35.86
CA ASN A 457 -27.85 -3.95 -34.49
C ASN A 457 -28.92 -2.88 -34.21
N TYR A 458 -29.06 -1.89 -35.10
CA TYR A 458 -30.12 -0.89 -34.99
C TYR A 458 -31.53 -1.49 -35.02
N MET A 459 -31.78 -2.47 -35.91
CA MET A 459 -33.08 -3.16 -36.02
C MET A 459 -33.45 -3.98 -34.77
N LYS A 460 -32.46 -4.39 -33.96
CA LYS A 460 -32.66 -5.11 -32.70
C LYS A 460 -33.02 -4.19 -31.54
N LEU A 461 -32.83 -2.88 -31.65
CA LEU A 461 -33.20 -1.93 -30.60
C LEU A 461 -34.73 -1.82 -30.53
N VAL A 462 -35.29 -2.36 -29.46
CA VAL A 462 -36.74 -2.35 -29.18
C VAL A 462 -37.00 -1.81 -27.78
N TYR A 463 -38.14 -1.18 -27.59
CA TYR A 463 -38.64 -0.77 -26.28
C TYR A 463 -40.02 -1.39 -26.02
N LYS A 464 -40.32 -1.62 -24.74
CA LYS A 464 -41.62 -2.13 -24.31
C LYS A 464 -42.54 -0.95 -24.07
N GLU A 465 -43.61 -0.86 -24.85
CA GLU A 465 -44.67 0.12 -24.63
C GLU A 465 -45.81 -0.58 -23.89
N VAL A 466 -46.19 -0.04 -22.74
CA VAL A 466 -47.33 -0.52 -21.94
C VAL A 466 -48.52 0.36 -22.27
N GLN A 467 -49.59 -0.26 -22.76
CA GLN A 467 -50.85 0.42 -23.06
C GLN A 467 -51.64 0.69 -21.77
N PRO A 468 -52.59 1.64 -21.78
CA PRO A 468 -53.41 1.96 -20.62
C PRO A 468 -54.22 0.78 -20.05
N ASP A 469 -54.47 -0.25 -20.86
CA ASP A 469 -55.17 -1.48 -20.48
C ASP A 469 -54.25 -2.52 -19.79
N GLY A 470 -52.98 -2.19 -19.58
CA GLY A 470 -51.98 -3.06 -18.95
C GLY A 470 -51.34 -4.07 -19.90
N THR A 471 -51.77 -4.12 -21.17
CA THR A 471 -51.10 -4.94 -22.19
C THR A 471 -49.80 -4.28 -22.64
N SER A 472 -48.84 -5.07 -23.10
CA SER A 472 -47.54 -4.54 -23.53
C SER A 472 -47.15 -5.04 -24.91
N SER A 473 -46.59 -4.16 -25.72
CA SER A 473 -46.05 -4.48 -27.04
C SER A 473 -44.59 -4.07 -27.16
N LEU A 474 -43.82 -4.83 -27.96
CA LEU A 474 -42.45 -4.46 -28.30
C LEU A 474 -42.47 -3.62 -29.58
N LYS A 475 -41.96 -2.39 -29.49
CA LYS A 475 -41.82 -1.47 -30.61
C LYS A 475 -40.35 -1.28 -30.95
N ARG A 476 -40.03 -1.13 -32.24
CA ARG A 476 -38.67 -0.80 -32.69
C ARG A 476 -38.37 0.65 -32.35
N LEU A 477 -37.18 0.90 -31.81
CA LEU A 477 -36.70 2.24 -31.51
C LEU A 477 -36.50 3.06 -32.80
N PHE A 478 -36.06 2.41 -33.87
CA PHE A 478 -35.86 3.00 -35.20
C PHE A 478 -36.76 2.31 -36.24
N PRO A 479 -38.06 2.62 -36.30
CA PRO A 479 -39.01 1.93 -37.20
C PRO A 479 -38.72 2.16 -38.68
N SER A 480 -38.02 3.25 -39.04
CA SER A 480 -37.60 3.55 -40.41
C SER A 480 -36.36 2.77 -40.88
N ILE A 481 -35.68 2.05 -39.99
CA ILE A 481 -34.55 1.18 -40.35
C ILE A 481 -35.08 -0.24 -40.57
N HIS A 482 -35.01 -0.71 -41.81
CA HIS A 482 -35.39 -2.05 -42.26
C HIS A 482 -34.31 -2.65 -43.17
N GLU A 483 -34.47 -3.89 -43.64
CA GLU A 483 -33.42 -4.63 -44.36
C GLU A 483 -32.91 -3.92 -45.64
N GLY A 484 -33.77 -3.11 -46.27
CA GLY A 484 -33.45 -2.34 -47.47
C GLY A 484 -32.86 -0.95 -47.21
N THR A 485 -32.83 -0.48 -45.96
CA THR A 485 -32.31 0.84 -45.61
C THR A 485 -30.81 0.92 -45.86
N GLN A 486 -30.38 1.90 -46.65
CA GLN A 486 -28.96 2.08 -47.03
C GLN A 486 -28.22 3.02 -46.08
N PHE A 487 -28.92 3.96 -45.46
CA PHE A 487 -28.36 4.89 -44.49
C PHE A 487 -29.44 5.41 -43.54
N TYR A 488 -29.02 5.98 -42.42
CA TYR A 488 -29.90 6.69 -41.48
C TYR A 488 -29.19 7.95 -40.99
N THR A 489 -29.90 9.08 -40.93
CA THR A 489 -29.32 10.36 -40.49
C THR A 489 -29.92 10.77 -39.15
N PHE A 490 -29.07 10.99 -38.16
CA PHE A 490 -29.41 11.70 -36.93
C PHE A 490 -29.29 13.21 -37.18
N GLU A 491 -30.21 13.99 -36.64
CA GLU A 491 -30.24 15.44 -36.77
C GLU A 491 -30.68 16.09 -35.46
N HIS A 492 -30.07 17.22 -35.10
CA HIS A 492 -30.48 18.05 -33.96
C HIS A 492 -30.12 19.53 -34.20
N VAL A 493 -31.04 20.44 -33.89
CA VAL A 493 -30.95 21.87 -34.25
C VAL A 493 -29.72 22.56 -33.65
N GLU A 494 -29.43 22.23 -32.39
CA GLU A 494 -28.33 22.80 -31.61
C GLU A 494 -27.02 21.99 -31.69
N GLY A 495 -27.02 20.88 -32.46
CA GLY A 495 -25.93 19.92 -32.47
C GLY A 495 -26.29 18.62 -31.76
N LEU A 496 -25.74 17.51 -32.23
CA LEU A 496 -26.05 16.17 -31.76
C LEU A 496 -25.64 15.91 -30.32
N LEU A 497 -24.68 16.67 -29.76
CA LEU A 497 -24.29 16.54 -28.36
C LEU A 497 -25.44 16.91 -27.41
N SER A 498 -26.42 17.69 -27.86
CA SER A 498 -27.63 18.03 -27.10
C SER A 498 -28.78 17.03 -27.29
N ALA A 499 -28.63 16.03 -28.15
CA ALA A 499 -29.63 14.98 -28.30
C ALA A 499 -29.36 13.87 -27.27
N THR A 500 -30.35 13.57 -26.43
CA THR A 500 -30.22 12.68 -25.24
C THR A 500 -29.57 11.32 -25.50
N GLN A 501 -29.67 10.76 -26.70
CA GLN A 501 -29.01 9.49 -27.04
C GLN A 501 -27.49 9.60 -27.22
N PHE A 502 -26.95 10.81 -27.34
CA PHE A 502 -25.51 11.09 -27.46
C PHE A 502 -24.96 11.89 -26.29
N THR A 503 -25.81 12.66 -25.58
CA THR A 503 -25.47 13.33 -24.32
C THR A 503 -25.14 12.32 -23.23
#